data_AF-A0A564G450-F1
#
_entry.id   AF-A0A564G450-F1
#
_cell.length_a   1.000
_cell.length_b   1.000
_cell.length_c   1.000
_cell.angle_alpha   90.00
_cell.angle_beta   90.00
_cell.angle_gamma   90.00
#
_symmetry.space_group_name_H-M   'P 1'
#
loop_
_entity.id
_entity.type
_entity.pdbx_description
1 polymer ?
#
loop_
_entity_poly.entity_id
_entity_poly.type
_entity_poly.pdbx_seq_one_letter_code
_entity_poly.pdbx_strand_id
1 'polypeptide(L)'
;MGKSGLSWDLFFSNTDHDWSDEIDMGGLVRFLRARYPDKTAPNVAADTRLPIDTVKKWLALVAAPNGKAVLVLACVYGPEVLVALLRTPPGWLVETARAAEQARLEAELAALQAKLARSA
;
A
#
# COMPACT_ATOMS: atom_id res chain seq x y z
N MET A 1 -19.14 -18.88 10.11
CA MET A 1 -19.97 -19.08 8.90
C MET A 1 -19.94 -17.76 8.13
N GLY A 2 -19.38 -17.79 6.92
CA GLY A 2 -19.11 -16.62 6.08
C GLY A 2 -17.81 -16.84 5.32
N LYS A 3 -17.86 -17.63 4.23
CA LYS A 3 -16.71 -17.82 3.33
C LYS A 3 -16.37 -16.43 2.77
N SER A 4 -15.15 -15.96 3.03
CA SER A 4 -14.67 -14.66 2.57
C SER A 4 -14.77 -14.61 1.03
N GLY A 5 -15.26 -13.50 0.50
CA GLY A 5 -15.68 -13.32 -0.90
C GLY A 5 -14.55 -13.28 -1.94
N LEU A 6 -13.44 -13.97 -1.71
CA LEU A 6 -12.33 -14.13 -2.65
C LEU A 6 -11.86 -15.59 -2.58
N SER A 7 -12.51 -16.49 -3.33
CA SER A 7 -12.02 -17.86 -3.50
C SER A 7 -10.83 -17.83 -4.47
N TRP A 8 -9.65 -18.15 -3.93
CA TRP A 8 -8.37 -18.21 -4.65
C TRP A 8 -8.22 -19.48 -5.50
N ASP A 9 -9.19 -20.40 -5.41
CA ASP A 9 -9.27 -21.65 -6.19
C ASP A 9 -9.23 -21.42 -7.72
N LEU A 10 -9.56 -20.21 -8.17
CA LEU A 10 -9.59 -19.84 -9.59
C LEU A 10 -8.22 -19.42 -10.16
N PHE A 11 -7.25 -19.06 -9.31
CA PHE A 11 -5.94 -18.55 -9.76
C PHE A 11 -4.78 -19.51 -9.50
N PHE A 12 -4.84 -20.27 -8.41
CA PHE A 12 -3.85 -21.29 -8.07
C PHE A 12 -4.58 -22.55 -7.66
N SER A 13 -4.88 -23.41 -8.63
CA SER A 13 -5.31 -24.76 -8.32
C SER A 13 -4.15 -25.48 -7.63
N ASN A 14 -4.38 -25.96 -6.40
CA ASN A 14 -3.47 -26.81 -5.63
C ASN A 14 -2.37 -26.09 -4.81
N THR A 15 -2.74 -25.07 -4.01
CA THR A 15 -1.89 -24.64 -2.88
C THR A 15 -2.46 -25.19 -1.57
N ASP A 16 -1.68 -26.01 -0.85
CA ASP A 16 -1.99 -26.43 0.53
C ASP A 16 -2.10 -25.25 1.52
N HIS A 17 -1.74 -24.04 1.06
CA HIS A 17 -1.73 -22.79 1.81
C HIS A 17 -2.68 -21.77 1.15
N ASP A 18 -3.74 -21.40 1.85
CA ASP A 18 -4.63 -20.30 1.45
C ASP A 18 -3.99 -18.95 1.80
N TRP A 19 -3.50 -18.25 0.77
CA TRP A 19 -2.89 -16.93 0.93
C TRP A 19 -3.90 -15.82 1.25
N SER A 20 -5.21 -16.11 1.23
CA SER A 20 -6.25 -15.13 1.54
C SER A 20 -6.15 -14.58 2.96
N ASP A 21 -5.77 -15.43 3.91
CA ASP A 21 -5.66 -15.07 5.32
C ASP A 21 -4.46 -14.14 5.59
N GLU A 22 -3.44 -14.18 4.73
CA GLU A 22 -2.25 -13.34 4.86
C GLU A 22 -2.46 -11.92 4.31
N ILE A 23 -3.52 -11.65 3.55
CA ILE A 23 -3.81 -10.32 3.02
C ILE A 23 -4.62 -9.50 4.03
N ASP A 24 -4.06 -8.38 4.50
CA ASP A 24 -4.74 -7.39 5.34
C ASP A 24 -5.25 -6.21 4.50
N MET A 25 -6.42 -6.37 3.90
CA MET A 25 -7.10 -5.27 3.20
C MET A 25 -7.43 -4.09 4.14
N GLY A 26 -7.69 -4.37 5.43
CA GLY A 26 -7.89 -3.33 6.43
C GLY A 26 -6.61 -2.52 6.67
N GLY A 27 -5.46 -3.17 6.60
CA GLY A 27 -4.13 -2.58 6.66
C GLY A 27 -3.82 -1.69 5.49
N LEU A 28 -4.13 -2.12 4.26
CA LEU A 28 -4.04 -1.25 3.09
C LEU A 28 -4.90 0.01 3.26
N VAL A 29 -6.17 -0.14 3.67
CA VAL A 29 -7.07 1.02 3.85
C VAL A 29 -6.55 1.96 4.94
N ARG A 30 -6.05 1.42 6.06
CA ARG A 30 -5.45 2.20 7.14
C ARG A 30 -4.23 2.97 6.66
N PHE A 31 -3.36 2.35 5.87
CA PHE A 31 -2.20 3.01 5.26
C PHE A 31 -2.61 4.17 4.35
N LEU A 32 -3.55 3.94 3.42
CA LEU A 32 -3.99 4.99 2.49
C LEU A 32 -4.66 6.16 3.22
N ARG A 33 -5.47 5.89 4.25
CA ARG A 33 -6.11 6.94 5.07
C ARG A 33 -5.11 7.69 5.95
N ALA A 34 -4.07 7.03 6.45
CA ALA A 34 -3.01 7.71 7.18
C ALA A 34 -2.23 8.67 6.26
N ARG A 35 -1.98 8.25 5.01
CA ARG A 35 -1.32 9.08 4.00
C ARG A 35 -2.16 10.27 3.56
N TYR A 36 -3.47 10.04 3.40
CA TYR A 36 -4.45 11.03 2.96
C TYR A 36 -5.69 11.02 3.86
N PRO A 37 -5.65 11.75 5.00
CA PRO A 37 -6.75 11.78 5.97
C PRO A 37 -8.06 12.29 5.37
N ASP A 38 -7.96 13.34 4.56
CA ASP A 38 -9.07 13.89 3.82
C ASP A 38 -9.00 13.47 2.35
N LYS A 39 -10.17 13.19 1.77
CA LYS A 39 -10.31 12.89 0.34
C LYS A 39 -9.34 11.79 -0.11
N THR A 40 -9.27 10.68 0.64
CA THR A 40 -8.36 9.56 0.35
C THR A 40 -8.49 9.04 -1.07
N ALA A 41 -9.71 8.75 -1.55
CA ALA A 41 -9.94 8.18 -2.87
C ALA A 41 -9.39 9.04 -4.03
N PRO A 42 -9.71 10.35 -4.15
CA PRO A 42 -9.18 11.17 -5.24
C PRO A 42 -7.67 11.40 -5.14
N ASN A 43 -7.08 11.51 -3.95
CA ASN A 43 -5.62 11.65 -3.81
C ASN A 43 -4.89 10.38 -4.29
N VAL A 44 -5.36 9.21 -3.84
CA VAL A 44 -4.79 7.94 -4.29
C VAL A 44 -4.96 7.73 -5.80
N ALA A 45 -6.13 8.09 -6.35
CA ALA A 45 -6.38 8.02 -7.79
C ALA A 45 -5.47 8.98 -8.57
N ALA A 46 -5.19 10.17 -8.04
CA ALA A 46 -4.29 11.14 -8.67
C ALA A 46 -2.85 10.62 -8.73
N ASP A 47 -2.34 10.08 -7.62
CA ASP A 47 -0.97 9.55 -7.55
C ASP A 47 -0.77 8.32 -8.44
N THR A 48 -1.72 7.39 -8.36
CA THR A 48 -1.61 6.08 -9.04
C THR A 48 -2.13 6.09 -10.48
N ARG A 49 -2.86 7.15 -10.87
CA ARG A 49 -3.62 7.25 -12.12
C ARG A 49 -4.63 6.12 -12.32
N LEU A 50 -5.03 5.45 -11.25
CA LEU A 50 -6.05 4.42 -11.28
C LEU A 50 -7.45 5.05 -11.21
N PRO A 51 -8.49 4.38 -11.74
CA PRO A 51 -9.85 4.89 -11.66
C PRO A 51 -10.28 5.11 -10.20
N ILE A 52 -10.80 6.31 -9.90
CA ILE A 52 -11.24 6.67 -8.55
C ILE A 52 -12.27 5.70 -7.97
N ASP A 53 -13.17 5.18 -8.81
CA ASP A 53 -14.19 4.24 -8.35
C ASP A 53 -13.62 2.87 -7.97
N THR A 54 -12.49 2.47 -8.58
CA THR A 54 -11.73 1.29 -8.16
C THR A 54 -11.14 1.51 -6.77
N VAL A 55 -10.55 2.67 -6.53
CA VAL A 55 -10.01 3.03 -5.21
C VAL A 55 -11.11 3.08 -4.14
N LYS A 56 -12.28 3.66 -4.46
CA LYS A 56 -13.43 3.68 -3.54
C LYS A 56 -13.86 2.27 -3.13
N LYS A 57 -13.89 1.31 -4.06
CA LYS A 57 -14.22 -0.09 -3.76
C LYS A 57 -13.22 -0.71 -2.77
N TRP A 58 -11.93 -0.39 -2.88
CA TRP A 58 -10.92 -0.83 -1.92
C TRP A 58 -11.13 -0.21 -0.53
N LEU A 59 -11.39 1.10 -0.48
CA LEU A 59 -11.64 1.81 0.79
C LEU A 59 -12.92 1.35 1.50
N ALA A 60 -13.88 0.81 0.75
CA ALA A 60 -15.09 0.19 1.26
C ALA A 60 -14.93 -1.30 1.59
N LEU A 61 -13.73 -1.87 1.37
CA LEU A 61 -13.43 -3.31 1.52
C LEU A 61 -14.34 -4.22 0.69
N VAL A 62 -14.86 -3.71 -0.44
CA VAL A 62 -15.73 -4.45 -1.37
C VAL A 62 -14.92 -5.18 -2.45
N ALA A 63 -13.69 -4.72 -2.71
CA ALA A 63 -12.78 -5.35 -3.65
C ALA A 63 -11.33 -5.24 -3.17
N ALA A 64 -10.49 -6.18 -3.60
CA ALA A 64 -9.04 -6.12 -3.44
C ALA A 64 -8.37 -5.51 -4.70
N PRO A 65 -7.18 -4.90 -4.59
CA PRO A 65 -6.37 -4.56 -5.75
C PRO A 65 -5.94 -5.85 -6.47
N ASN A 66 -6.01 -5.85 -7.79
CA ASN A 66 -5.41 -6.92 -8.58
C ASN A 66 -3.88 -6.76 -8.64
N GLY A 67 -3.17 -7.76 -9.16
CA GLY A 67 -1.70 -7.74 -9.20
C GLY A 67 -1.11 -6.48 -9.88
N LYS A 68 -1.72 -5.99 -10.96
CA LYS A 68 -1.28 -4.74 -11.63
C LYS A 68 -1.42 -3.54 -10.70
N ALA A 69 -2.55 -3.43 -10.01
CA ALA A 69 -2.79 -2.37 -9.04
C ALA A 69 -1.82 -2.44 -7.86
N VAL A 70 -1.50 -3.63 -7.35
CA VAL A 70 -0.50 -3.80 -6.28
C VAL A 70 0.88 -3.30 -6.72
N LEU A 71 1.32 -3.63 -7.93
CA LEU A 71 2.59 -3.13 -8.47
C LEU A 71 2.60 -1.61 -8.61
N VAL A 72 1.50 -1.02 -9.11
CA VAL A 72 1.38 0.45 -9.19
C VAL A 72 1.46 1.09 -7.80
N LEU A 73 0.75 0.53 -6.82
CA LEU A 73 0.81 1.02 -5.43
C LEU A 73 2.25 0.95 -4.89
N ALA A 74 2.97 -0.15 -5.10
CA ALA A 74 4.34 -0.31 -4.65
C ALA A 74 5.31 0.70 -5.30
N CYS A 75 5.14 0.97 -6.61
CA CYS A 75 5.96 1.97 -7.30
C CYS A 75 5.70 3.40 -6.81
N VAL A 76 4.46 3.70 -6.41
CA VAL A 76 4.06 5.05 -5.98
C VAL A 76 4.37 5.30 -4.51
N TYR A 77 4.09 4.32 -3.65
CA TYR A 77 4.15 4.47 -2.19
C TYR A 77 5.33 3.75 -1.54
N GLY A 78 6.10 2.99 -2.30
CA GLY A 78 7.23 2.23 -1.78
C GLY A 78 6.84 0.89 -1.13
N PRO A 79 7.81 0.17 -0.54
CA PRO A 79 7.60 -1.10 0.14
C PRO A 79 6.63 -1.05 1.32
N GLU A 80 6.39 0.13 1.91
CA GLU A 80 5.52 0.36 3.07
C GLU A 80 4.07 -0.05 2.77
N VAL A 81 3.60 0.15 1.54
CA VAL A 81 2.25 -0.27 1.15
C VAL A 81 2.11 -1.78 1.10
N LEU A 82 3.19 -2.50 0.78
CA LEU A 82 3.21 -3.96 0.77
C LEU A 82 3.26 -4.51 2.19
N VAL A 83 4.03 -3.86 3.09
CA VAL A 83 3.99 -4.17 4.53
C VAL A 83 2.57 -4.00 5.07
N ALA A 84 1.88 -2.93 4.70
CA ALA A 84 0.51 -2.67 5.14
C ALA A 84 -0.53 -3.65 4.56
N LEU A 85 -0.26 -4.23 3.39
CA LEU A 85 -1.15 -5.18 2.72
C LEU A 85 -1.05 -6.61 3.29
N LEU A 86 -0.03 -6.89 4.11
CA LEU A 86 0.23 -8.22 4.66
C LEU A 86 -0.06 -8.25 6.16
N ARG A 87 -0.75 -9.31 6.61
CA ARG A 87 -0.98 -9.57 8.04
C ARG A 87 0.31 -9.92 8.75
N THR A 88 1.13 -10.77 8.12
CA THR A 88 2.44 -11.19 8.63
C THR A 88 3.52 -10.87 7.58
N PRO A 89 3.96 -9.60 7.46
CA PRO A 89 4.96 -9.23 6.48
C PRO A 89 6.30 -9.93 6.79
N PRO A 90 6.97 -10.50 5.78
CA PRO A 90 8.25 -11.16 6.00
C PRO A 90 9.33 -10.16 6.42
N GLY A 91 10.29 -10.59 7.24
CA GLY A 91 11.31 -9.71 7.84
C GLY A 91 12.08 -8.86 6.83
N TRP A 92 12.47 -9.43 5.70
CA TRP A 92 13.19 -8.72 4.63
C TRP A 92 12.40 -7.51 4.10
N LEU A 93 11.07 -7.63 4.03
CA LEU A 93 10.21 -6.56 3.51
C LEU A 93 10.06 -5.44 4.55
N VAL A 94 9.95 -5.81 5.82
CA VAL A 94 9.93 -4.85 6.94
C VAL A 94 11.24 -4.06 7.01
N GLU A 95 12.38 -4.74 6.85
CA GLU A 95 13.70 -4.10 6.80
C GLU A 95 13.82 -3.15 5.60
N THR A 96 13.36 -3.59 4.42
CA THR A 96 13.34 -2.76 3.21
C THR A 96 12.48 -1.51 3.39
N ALA A 97 11.30 -1.65 4.02
CA ALA A 97 10.43 -0.52 4.33
C ALA A 97 11.07 0.48 5.31
N ARG A 98 11.77 0.00 6.34
CA ARG A 98 12.50 0.87 7.26
C ARG A 98 13.62 1.63 6.56
N ALA A 99 14.38 0.95 5.70
CA ALA A 99 15.47 1.57 4.94
C ALA A 99 14.93 2.62 3.95
N ALA A 100 13.81 2.35 3.28
CA ALA A 100 13.16 3.28 2.37
C ALA A 100 12.65 4.54 3.10
N GLU A 101 12.03 4.38 4.27
CA GLU A 101 11.61 5.49 5.11
C GLU A 101 12.79 6.35 5.57
N GLN A 102 13.86 5.71 6.04
CA GLN A 102 15.08 6.42 6.46
C GLN A 102 15.66 7.27 5.32
N ALA A 103 15.82 6.69 4.12
CA ALA A 103 16.34 7.40 2.96
C ALA A 103 15.46 8.60 2.57
N ARG A 104 14.13 8.49 2.73
CA ARG A 104 13.20 9.60 2.47
C ARG A 104 13.39 10.74 3.47
N LEU A 105 13.47 10.42 4.76
CA LEU A 105 13.68 11.41 5.82
C LEU A 105 15.03 12.13 5.66
N GLU A 106 16.08 11.39 5.28
CA GLU A 106 17.40 11.97 4.99
C GLU A 106 17.36 12.94 3.79
N ALA A 107 16.62 12.58 2.72
CA ALA A 107 16.44 13.45 1.56
C ALA A 107 15.64 14.72 1.90
N GLU A 108 14.59 14.60 2.71
CA GLU A 108 13.81 15.74 3.20
C GLU A 108 14.66 16.69 4.05
N LEU A 109 15.47 16.15 4.96
CA LEU A 109 16.41 16.92 5.78
C LEU A 109 17.39 17.70 4.89
N ALA A 110 18.02 17.04 3.92
CA ALA A 110 18.95 17.67 3.00
C ALA A 110 18.26 18.81 2.20
N ALA A 111 17.03 18.59 1.74
CA ALA A 111 16.26 19.60 1.02
C ALA A 111 15.92 20.83 1.88
N LEU A 112 15.58 20.62 3.15
CA LEU A 112 15.31 21.70 4.11
C LEU A 112 16.58 22.50 4.44
N GLN A 113 17.71 21.82 4.68
CA GLN A 113 19.00 22.47 4.91
C GLN A 113 19.41 23.35 3.71
N ALA A 114 19.23 22.84 2.48
CA ALA A 114 19.50 23.60 1.27
C ALA A 114 18.59 24.84 1.12
N LYS A 115 17.34 24.77 1.58
CA LYS A 115 16.44 25.94 1.60
C LYS A 115 16.93 27.00 2.59
N LEU A 116 17.32 26.60 3.80
CA LEU A 116 17.85 27.51 4.83
C LEU A 116 19.12 28.23 4.35
N ALA A 117 20.04 27.49 3.71
CA ALA A 117 21.28 28.07 3.18
C ALA A 117 21.05 29.07 2.03
N ARG A 118 19.95 28.95 1.27
CA ARG A 118 19.58 29.92 0.22
C ARG A 118 18.87 31.16 0.75
N SER A 119 18.33 31.09 1.98
CA SER A 119 17.63 32.20 2.63
C SER A 119 18.51 33.02 3.59
N ALA A 120 19.77 32.61 3.77
CA ALA A 120 20.79 33.33 4.54
C ALA A 120 21.69 34.13 3.59
#